data_AF-A0A931IN81-F1
#
_entry.id   AF-A0A931IN81-F1
#
_cell.length_a   1.000
_cell.length_b   1.000
_cell.length_c   1.000
_cell.angle_alpha   90.00
_cell.angle_beta   90.00
_cell.angle_gamma   90.00
#
_symmetry.space_group_name_H-M   'P 1'
#
loop_
_entity.id
_entity.type
_entity.pdbx_description
1 polymer ?
#
loop_
_entity_poly.entity_id
_entity_poly.type
_entity_poly.pdbx_seq_one_letter_code
_entity_poly.pdbx_strand_id
1 'polypeptide(L)' 'MVNFTVINHCLTVGEIEILGVSSASMLQVGDTDHVALYSMFDTPPESVIVGPLAPLPAPADGRDAIGESNVNGE' A
#
# COMPACT_ATOMS: atom_id res chain seq x y z
N MET A 1 -44.98 19.82 21.11
CA MET A 1 -43.63 19.22 21.01
C MET A 1 -43.81 17.79 20.54
N VAL A 2 -43.30 17.45 19.36
CA VAL A 2 -43.50 16.11 18.78
C VAL A 2 -42.38 15.20 19.28
N ASN A 3 -42.75 14.07 19.90
CA ASN A 3 -41.83 13.03 20.29
C ASN A 3 -41.62 12.12 19.08
N PHE A 4 -40.41 12.09 18.52
CA PHE A 4 -40.06 11.26 17.37
C PHE A 4 -39.22 10.09 17.84
N THR A 5 -39.80 8.89 17.79
CA THR A 5 -39.14 7.64 18.21
C THR A 5 -38.77 6.85 16.96
N VAL A 6 -37.48 6.68 16.72
CA VAL A 6 -36.96 5.80 15.67
C VAL A 6 -36.72 4.43 16.28
N ILE A 7 -37.38 3.40 15.74
CA ILE A 7 -37.15 2.00 16.10
C ILE A 7 -36.46 1.36 14.90
N ASN A 8 -35.14 1.17 14.97
CA ASN A 8 -34.44 0.32 14.03
C ASN A 8 -34.79 -1.14 14.36
N HIS A 9 -35.47 -1.82 13.44
CA HIS A 9 -35.65 -3.27 13.49
C HIS A 9 -34.31 -3.97 13.14
N CYS A 10 -34.32 -5.28 12.90
CA CYS A 10 -33.09 -6.02 12.59
C CYS A 10 -32.43 -5.48 11.30
N LEU A 11 -31.19 -4.99 11.40
CA LEU A 11 -30.32 -4.77 10.25
C LEU A 11 -29.96 -6.13 9.68
N THR A 12 -30.69 -6.56 8.66
CA THR A 12 -30.47 -7.86 8.01
C THR A 12 -29.58 -7.65 6.80
N VAL A 13 -28.33 -8.08 6.92
CA VAL A 13 -27.44 -8.22 5.78
C VAL A 13 -27.74 -9.56 5.12
N GLY A 14 -28.25 -9.53 3.88
CA GLY A 14 -28.56 -10.74 3.13
C GLY A 14 -27.31 -11.46 2.64
N GLU A 15 -26.48 -10.77 1.86
CA GLU A 15 -25.23 -11.32 1.33
C GLU A 15 -24.20 -10.19 1.14
N ILE A 16 -22.94 -10.47 1.50
CA ILE A 16 -21.79 -9.61 1.20
C ILE A 16 -20.74 -10.47 0.52
N GLU A 17 -20.46 -10.18 -0.75
CA GLU A 17 -19.38 -10.82 -1.50
C GLU A 17 -18.17 -9.87 -1.58
N ILE A 18 -17.02 -10.33 -1.06
CA ILE A 18 -15.77 -9.55 -1.05
C ILE A 18 -14.72 -10.29 -1.88
N LEU A 19 -14.37 -9.74 -3.04
CA LEU A 19 -13.42 -10.33 -3.98
C LEU A 19 -11.95 -10.08 -3.59
N GLY A 20 -11.70 -9.09 -2.74
CA GLY A 20 -10.35 -8.76 -2.27
C GLY A 20 -10.37 -7.60 -1.28
N VAL A 21 -9.47 -7.66 -0.31
CA VAL A 21 -9.20 -6.60 0.67
C VAL A 21 -7.75 -6.16 0.51
N SER A 22 -7.50 -4.85 0.66
CA SER A 22 -6.13 -4.34 0.74
C SER A 22 -5.49 -4.73 2.09
N SER A 23 -4.18 -4.54 2.26
CA SER A 23 -3.51 -4.80 3.56
C SER A 23 -4.04 -3.92 4.70
N ALA A 24 -4.66 -2.78 4.40
CA ALA A 24 -5.28 -1.88 5.37
C ALA A 24 -6.71 -1.52 4.96
N SER A 25 -7.66 -2.43 5.18
CA SER A 25 -9.09 -2.16 4.94
C SER A 25 -9.97 -2.62 6.09
N MET A 26 -11.05 -1.87 6.31
CA MET A 26 -12.09 -2.16 7.28
C MET A 26 -13.45 -2.20 6.57
N LEU A 27 -14.17 -3.31 6.71
CA LEU A 27 -15.57 -3.41 6.33
C LEU A 27 -16.41 -3.40 7.59
N GLN A 28 -17.35 -2.46 7.69
CA GLN A 28 -18.23 -2.32 8.85
C GLN A 28 -19.70 -2.35 8.44
N VAL A 29 -20.52 -3.04 9.23
CA VAL A 29 -21.99 -3.05 9.15
C VAL A 29 -22.54 -2.56 10.49
N GLY A 30 -23.47 -1.61 10.45
CA GLY A 30 -24.00 -0.97 11.65
C GLY A 30 -23.18 0.24 12.08
N ASP A 31 -23.47 0.76 13.27
CA ASP A 31 -23.10 2.11 13.67
C ASP A 31 -21.76 2.11 14.42
N THR A 32 -20.94 3.15 14.21
CA THR A 32 -19.71 3.41 14.98
C THR A 32 -19.64 4.89 15.31
N ASP A 33 -19.28 5.21 16.55
CA ASP A 33 -19.04 6.59 16.99
C ASP A 33 -17.70 7.13 16.47
N HIS A 34 -16.63 6.34 16.53
CA HIS A 34 -15.30 6.73 16.06
C HIS A 34 -14.51 5.56 15.47
N VAL A 35 -13.88 5.78 14.32
CA VAL A 35 -12.86 4.90 13.75
C VAL A 35 -11.52 5.63 13.81
N ALA A 36 -10.53 5.04 14.47
CA ALA A 36 -9.16 5.55 14.52
C ALA A 36 -8.20 4.54 13.89
N LEU A 37 -7.58 4.91 12.77
CA LEU A 37 -6.51 4.14 12.15
C LEU A 37 -5.17 4.78 12.49
N TYR A 38 -4.24 3.99 13.02
CA TYR A 38 -2.88 4.43 13.30
C TYR A 38 -1.91 3.56 12.51
N SER A 39 -0.94 4.21 11.87
CA SER A 39 0.21 3.54 11.29
C SER A 39 1.44 4.07 12.00
N MET A 40 2.06 3.24 12.82
CA MET A 40 3.34 3.56 13.46
C MET A 40 4.45 3.00 12.57
N PHE A 41 5.32 3.87 12.12
CA PHE A 41 6.56 3.45 11.50
C PHE A 41 7.60 3.32 12.62
N ASP A 42 8.00 2.08 12.93
CA ASP A 42 8.89 1.76 14.06
C ASP A 42 10.38 1.87 13.71
N THR A 43 10.71 2.41 12.53
CA THR A 43 12.12 2.66 12.18
C THR A 43 12.56 3.98 12.77
N PRO A 44 13.55 3.99 13.66
CA PRO A 44 14.19 5.24 14.09
C PRO A 44 14.77 5.99 12.86
N PRO A 45 14.84 7.34 12.88
CA PRO A 45 15.27 8.16 11.72
C PRO A 45 16.68 7.81 11.21
N GLU A 46 17.51 7.17 12.05
CA GLU A 46 18.83 6.67 11.70
C GLU A 46 18.82 5.40 10.82
N SER A 47 17.69 4.68 10.69
CA SER A 47 17.57 3.48 9.85
C SER A 47 16.94 3.73 8.48
N VAL A 48 16.78 4.99 8.08
CA VAL A 48 16.57 5.38 6.69
C VAL A 48 17.78 4.88 5.86
N ILE A 49 17.58 3.81 5.09
CA ILE A 49 18.57 3.32 4.11
C ILE A 49 18.56 4.25 2.89
N VAL A 50 18.94 5.52 3.07
CA VAL A 50 19.58 6.27 1.97
C VAL A 50 21.07 5.98 2.09
N GLY A 51 21.42 4.71 1.89
CA GLY A 51 22.79 4.37 1.56
C GLY A 51 23.06 4.93 0.16
N PRO A 52 24.20 5.58 -0.11
CA PRO A 52 24.58 5.87 -1.48
C PRO A 52 24.51 4.54 -2.25
N LEU A 53 23.75 4.51 -3.34
CA LEU A 53 23.65 3.32 -4.19
C LEU A 53 25.09 2.91 -4.51
N ALA A 54 25.58 1.83 -3.89
CA ALA A 54 26.92 1.35 -4.19
C ALA A 54 26.94 1.12 -5.70
N PRO A 55 27.93 1.64 -6.45
CA PRO A 55 27.95 1.46 -7.89
C PRO A 55 27.82 -0.02 -8.19
N LEU A 56 26.74 -0.40 -8.86
CA LEU A 56 26.53 -1.80 -9.23
C LEU A 56 27.74 -2.21 -10.07
N PRO A 57 28.39 -3.35 -9.77
CA PRO A 57 29.47 -3.84 -10.60
C PRO A 57 28.96 -4.00 -12.03
N ALA A 58 29.81 -3.66 -13.01
CA ALA A 58 29.49 -3.90 -14.40
C ALA A 58 29.10 -5.39 -14.56
N PRO A 59 28.02 -5.70 -15.31
CA PRO A 59 27.61 -7.08 -15.53
C PRO A 59 28.79 -7.92 -16.03
N ALA A 60 28.98 -9.11 -15.45
CA ALA A 60 30.13 -9.98 -15.75
C ALA A 60 30.24 -10.39 -17.23
N ASP A 61 29.13 -10.29 -17.96
CA ASP A 61 29.00 -10.60 -19.38
C ASP A 61 28.41 -9.43 -20.17
N GLY A 62 28.82 -8.18 -19.85
CA GLY A 62 28.55 -7.01 -20.68
C GLY A 62 29.24 -7.09 -22.04
N ARG A 63 28.86 -8.09 -22.84
CA ARG A 63 29.15 -8.15 -24.26
C ARG A 63 28.29 -7.07 -24.87
N ASP A 64 28.91 -6.16 -25.63
CA ASP A 64 28.24 -5.13 -26.40
C ASP A 64 26.90 -5.67 -26.92
N ALA A 65 25.80 -5.09 -26.44
CA ALA A 65 24.50 -5.51 -26.91
C ALA A 65 24.48 -5.32 -28.44
N ILE A 66 23.90 -6.27 -29.17
CA ILE A 66 23.77 -6.17 -30.62
C ILE A 66 23.13 -4.84 -31.01
N GLY A 67 23.92 -3.92 -31.56
CA GLY A 67 23.49 -2.55 -31.90
C GLY A 67 24.30 -1.43 -31.24
N GLU A 68 25.24 -1.70 -30.33
CA GLU A 68 26.17 -0.70 -29.85
C GLU A 68 27.20 -0.36 -30.95
N SER A 69 27.11 0.84 -31.50
CA SER A 69 28.13 1.34 -32.42
C SER A 69 29.38 1.69 -31.61
N ASN A 70 30.49 1.00 -31.86
CA ASN A 70 31.80 1.38 -31.32
C ASN A 70 32.17 2.79 -31.83
N VAL A 71 31.83 3.80 -31.05
CA VAL A 71 32.36 5.16 -31.22
C VAL A 71 33.69 5.18 -30.50
N ASN A 72 34.71 4.59 -31.12
CA ASN A 72 36.14 4.88 -30.90
C ASN A 72 36.92 4.15 -32.00
N GLY A 73 36.93 4.74 -33.19
CA GLY A 73 38.00 4.50 -34.15
C GLY A 73 39.19 5.37 -33.75
N GLU A 74 40.22 4.73 -33.20
CA GLU A 74 41.67 5.02 -33.31
C GLU A 74 42.45 4.04 -32.44
#